data_AF-A0A2D5E454-F1
#
_entry.id   AF-A0A2D5E454-F1
#
_cell.length_a   1.000
_cell.length_b   1.000
_cell.length_c   1.000
_cell.angle_alpha   90.00
_cell.angle_beta   90.00
_cell.angle_gamma   90.00
#
_symmetry.space_group_name_H-M   'P 1'
#
loop_
_entity.id
_entity.type
_entity.pdbx_description
1 polymer ?
#
loop_
_entity_poly.entity_id
_entity_poly.type
_entity_poly.pdbx_seq_one_letter_code
_entity_poly.pdbx_strand_id
1 'polypeptide(L)'
;MIDNSNTWPINRSELVGRYRMPDRNRNMLLIGGAVMFVGNIALFLLIGGMLKTTGADSTIPLWFLSVVSVPVVILAISLAIWWQIKSRWEAEAPRIWEADGCICPWCKVDVRSEPCEAHGVEFSHRDLLVAHYASPMLDNQAAALKRLAEAVPKPPPRTRLSAGFLGWFKRQAETIRDHDADPATKKRATINVFLTWYALLASIVTIVILVVPDGMQYIFASGFSGWLLLVMPLFFIFNPISIGPAKCKACGQQCHEKGQEICSECGADLRKPGAVTRKEWNTRKVVKAIPALLVIYVLPFMMGFIVKQLPVPARQAIWGTIGPPSGYFFNLDLNTMTPVQIEEEANLLLHLARPEGPGIAYGFDRGLIEQALGLGLLPESYREDAARATVTATIELEETGGDRQIVVVPRIDESLLGNDGPRLAFGGVSIDGGPWSPGASWALVHQDLDEFWRTQSTVLAPLPEDQLEFRVPVDLDPGPHEIRARCWIVVDGPFWNRLELTFDADGNPQFPAQATDYDLPISATVEVP
;
A
#
# COMPACT_ATOMS: atom_id res chain seq x y z
N MET A 1 -57.58 -17.13 -10.82
CA MET A 1 -56.39 -16.49 -10.21
C MET A 1 -56.48 -16.73 -8.72
N ILE A 2 -55.64 -17.61 -8.18
CA ILE A 2 -55.56 -17.83 -6.72
C ILE A 2 -54.66 -16.72 -6.18
N ASP A 3 -55.15 -15.95 -5.22
CA ASP A 3 -54.45 -14.84 -4.59
C ASP A 3 -53.33 -15.39 -3.66
N ASN A 4 -52.17 -15.71 -4.25
CA ASN A 4 -50.99 -16.26 -3.56
C ASN A 4 -50.21 -15.20 -2.74
N SER A 5 -50.73 -13.97 -2.62
CA SER A 5 -50.08 -12.84 -1.95
C SER A 5 -49.80 -13.06 -0.45
N ASN A 6 -50.45 -14.04 0.18
CA ASN A 6 -50.30 -14.31 1.61
C ASN A 6 -48.96 -14.97 2.03
N THR A 7 -48.18 -15.52 1.10
CA THR A 7 -46.97 -16.31 1.45
C THR A 7 -45.66 -15.51 1.45
N TRP A 8 -45.53 -14.48 0.63
CA TRP A 8 -44.30 -13.68 0.53
C TRP A 8 -44.14 -12.76 1.74
N PRO A 9 -43.02 -12.72 2.48
CA PRO A 9 -42.88 -11.84 3.65
C PRO A 9 -42.71 -10.34 3.31
N ILE A 10 -42.73 -9.97 2.02
CA ILE A 10 -42.51 -8.62 1.50
C ILE A 10 -43.53 -8.29 0.40
N ASN A 11 -43.68 -7.01 0.03
CA ASN A 11 -44.53 -6.58 -1.07
C ASN A 11 -43.78 -6.62 -2.44
N ARG A 12 -44.53 -6.76 -3.54
CA ARG A 12 -43.97 -6.71 -4.92
C ARG A 12 -43.14 -5.45 -5.16
N SER A 13 -43.64 -4.31 -4.69
CA SER A 13 -42.96 -3.02 -4.84
C SER A 13 -41.63 -2.96 -4.09
N GLU A 14 -41.46 -3.70 -3.00
CA GLU A 14 -40.17 -3.82 -2.29
C GLU A 14 -39.16 -4.63 -3.11
N LEU A 15 -39.59 -5.78 -3.65
CA LEU A 15 -38.71 -6.65 -4.44
C LEU A 15 -38.25 -5.98 -5.73
N VAL A 16 -39.20 -5.50 -6.54
CA VAL A 16 -38.91 -4.84 -7.82
C VAL A 16 -38.21 -3.50 -7.59
N GLY A 17 -38.59 -2.78 -6.53
CA GLY A 17 -38.04 -1.48 -6.16
C GLY A 17 -36.58 -1.50 -5.72
N ARG A 18 -36.12 -2.58 -5.05
CA ARG A 18 -34.72 -2.68 -4.58
C ARG A 18 -33.73 -2.60 -5.73
N TYR A 19 -34.04 -3.31 -6.81
CA TYR A 19 -33.12 -3.50 -7.91
C TYR A 19 -33.31 -2.44 -9.00
N ARG A 20 -34.48 -1.81 -9.06
CA ARG A 20 -34.73 -0.68 -9.95
C ARG A 20 -33.81 0.50 -9.62
N MET A 21 -33.05 0.96 -10.61
CA MET A 21 -32.32 2.23 -10.51
C MET A 21 -33.14 3.36 -11.12
N PRO A 22 -33.34 4.48 -10.41
CA PRO A 22 -33.76 5.71 -11.07
C PRO A 22 -32.68 6.14 -12.08
N ASP A 23 -33.07 6.49 -13.31
CA ASP A 23 -32.13 6.93 -14.36
C ASP A 23 -31.24 8.10 -13.90
N ARG A 24 -31.77 8.97 -13.05
CA ARG A 24 -31.03 10.08 -12.42
C ARG A 24 -29.83 9.60 -11.59
N ASN A 25 -30.01 8.53 -10.81
CA ASN A 25 -28.92 7.97 -10.00
C ASN A 25 -27.91 7.21 -10.86
N ARG A 26 -28.36 6.61 -11.97
CA ARG A 26 -27.47 5.98 -12.97
C ARG A 26 -26.53 7.02 -13.58
N ASN A 27 -27.08 8.15 -14.01
CA ASN A 27 -26.29 9.23 -14.60
C ASN A 27 -25.36 9.89 -13.57
N MET A 28 -25.80 10.13 -12.34
CA MET A 28 -24.92 10.66 -11.28
C MET A 28 -23.77 9.73 -10.93
N LEU A 29 -23.98 8.40 -10.90
CA LEU A 29 -22.90 7.44 -10.64
C LEU A 29 -21.92 7.33 -11.80
N LEU A 30 -22.40 7.35 -13.05
CA LEU A 30 -21.55 7.36 -14.25
C LEU A 30 -20.73 8.65 -14.35
N ILE A 31 -21.36 9.80 -14.12
CA ILE A 31 -20.70 11.10 -14.09
C ILE A 31 -19.70 11.15 -12.93
N GLY A 32 -20.09 10.71 -11.72
CA GLY A 32 -19.19 10.68 -10.57
C GLY A 32 -17.99 9.74 -10.76
N GLY A 33 -18.20 8.56 -11.33
CA GLY A 33 -17.13 7.64 -11.70
C GLY A 33 -16.20 8.20 -12.78
N ALA A 34 -16.76 8.82 -13.83
CA ALA A 34 -16.00 9.46 -14.89
C ALA A 34 -15.22 10.68 -14.37
N VAL A 35 -15.81 11.51 -13.51
CA VAL A 35 -15.15 12.66 -12.89
C VAL A 35 -14.03 12.21 -11.95
N MET A 36 -14.22 11.15 -11.16
CA MET A 36 -13.14 10.60 -10.34
C MET A 36 -12.01 10.01 -11.19
N PHE A 37 -12.34 9.33 -12.29
CA PHE A 37 -11.35 8.76 -13.21
C PHE A 37 -10.56 9.86 -13.94
N VAL A 38 -11.25 10.82 -14.56
CA VAL A 38 -10.64 11.98 -15.25
C VAL A 38 -9.90 12.87 -14.26
N GLY A 39 -10.44 13.09 -13.06
CA GLY A 39 -9.78 13.85 -12.00
C GLY A 39 -8.49 13.20 -11.52
N ASN A 40 -8.43 11.86 -11.44
CA ASN A 40 -7.20 11.13 -11.16
C ASN A 40 -6.19 11.24 -12.32
N ILE A 41 -6.64 11.15 -13.58
CA ILE A 41 -5.77 11.38 -14.75
C ILE A 41 -5.27 12.83 -14.77
N ALA A 42 -6.11 13.80 -14.44
CA ALA A 42 -5.73 15.20 -14.37
C ALA A 42 -4.73 15.44 -13.24
N LEU A 43 -4.95 14.87 -12.05
CA LEU A 43 -4.01 14.90 -10.93
C LEU A 43 -2.69 14.21 -11.30
N PHE A 44 -2.73 13.08 -12.00
CA PHE A 44 -1.58 12.38 -12.57
C PHE A 44 -0.76 13.31 -13.49
N LEU A 45 -1.43 14.02 -14.41
CA LEU A 45 -0.81 14.96 -15.33
C LEU A 45 -0.30 16.24 -14.62
N LEU A 46 -1.02 16.73 -13.62
CA LEU A 46 -0.65 17.92 -12.83
C LEU A 46 0.57 17.65 -11.95
N ILE A 47 0.60 16.51 -11.25
CA ILE A 47 1.75 16.08 -10.45
C ILE A 47 2.95 15.86 -11.38
N GLY A 48 2.79 15.10 -12.47
CA GLY A 48 3.86 14.91 -13.46
C GLY A 48 4.36 16.22 -14.10
N GLY A 49 3.46 17.18 -14.32
CA GLY A 49 3.79 18.51 -14.86
C GLY A 49 4.51 19.42 -13.87
N MET A 50 4.04 19.49 -12.61
CA MET A 50 4.68 20.29 -11.56
C MET A 50 6.09 19.78 -11.24
N LEU A 51 6.29 18.47 -11.26
CA LEU A 51 7.59 17.84 -11.00
C LEU A 51 8.61 18.14 -12.11
N LYS A 52 8.18 18.13 -13.38
CA LYS A 52 9.02 18.56 -14.51
C LYS A 52 9.50 20.00 -14.39
N THR A 53 8.71 20.88 -13.76
CA THR A 53 9.06 22.29 -13.62
C THR A 53 9.99 22.60 -12.44
N THR A 54 10.11 21.70 -11.46
CA THR A 54 10.93 21.92 -10.25
C THR A 54 12.34 21.37 -10.33
N GLY A 55 12.73 20.68 -11.41
CA GLY A 55 14.09 20.13 -11.59
C GLY A 55 14.48 19.00 -10.62
N ALA A 56 13.58 18.61 -9.73
CA ALA A 56 13.72 17.44 -8.89
C ALA A 56 13.47 16.19 -9.74
N ASP A 57 14.44 15.28 -9.79
CA ASP A 57 14.31 13.98 -10.42
C ASP A 57 13.05 13.29 -9.93
N SER A 58 12.06 13.24 -10.82
CA SER A 58 10.76 12.68 -10.51
C SER A 58 10.81 11.17 -10.66
N THR A 59 11.65 10.50 -9.88
CA THR A 59 11.34 9.14 -9.44
C THR A 59 10.30 9.24 -8.33
N ILE A 60 9.13 9.81 -8.64
CA ILE A 60 7.92 9.25 -8.05
C ILE A 60 7.79 7.93 -8.77
N PRO A 61 8.19 6.81 -8.16
CA PRO A 61 8.40 5.63 -8.95
C PRO A 61 7.02 5.15 -9.39
N LEU A 62 6.97 4.40 -10.50
CA LEU A 62 5.72 3.84 -11.04
C LEU A 62 4.87 3.15 -9.95
N TRP A 63 5.48 2.69 -8.86
CA TRP A 63 4.84 2.14 -7.68
C TRP A 63 3.96 3.14 -6.90
N PHE A 64 4.33 4.41 -6.71
CA PHE A 64 3.49 5.38 -5.98
C PHE A 64 2.21 5.68 -6.77
N LEU A 65 2.35 5.79 -8.10
CA LEU A 65 1.22 5.92 -9.03
C LEU A 65 0.34 4.66 -9.06
N SER A 66 0.94 3.47 -8.94
CA SER A 66 0.21 2.21 -8.82
C SER A 66 -0.57 2.12 -7.49
N VAL A 67 0.03 2.54 -6.39
CA VAL A 67 -0.59 2.54 -5.05
C VAL A 67 -1.79 3.49 -4.97
N VAL A 68 -1.70 4.68 -5.57
CA VAL A 68 -2.81 5.65 -5.59
C VAL A 68 -3.93 5.21 -6.54
N SER A 69 -3.61 4.52 -7.64
CA SER A 69 -4.59 4.08 -8.63
C SER A 69 -5.32 2.77 -8.28
N VAL A 70 -4.70 1.88 -7.50
CA VAL A 70 -5.30 0.59 -7.09
C VAL A 70 -6.67 0.75 -6.38
N PRO A 71 -6.86 1.64 -5.39
CA PRO A 71 -8.17 1.87 -4.78
C PRO A 71 -9.22 2.33 -5.78
N VAL A 72 -8.84 3.15 -6.76
CA VAL A 72 -9.75 3.68 -7.80
C VAL A 72 -10.15 2.57 -8.76
N VAL A 73 -9.21 1.71 -9.17
CA VAL A 73 -9.49 0.53 -10.00
C VAL A 73 -10.39 -0.46 -9.24
N ILE A 74 -10.09 -0.75 -7.97
CA ILE A 74 -10.93 -1.60 -7.12
C ILE A 74 -12.35 -1.02 -7.01
N LEU A 75 -12.48 0.29 -6.80
CA LEU A 75 -13.78 0.96 -6.73
C LEU A 75 -14.52 0.87 -8.06
N ALA A 76 -13.84 1.10 -9.19
CA ALA A 76 -14.42 1.03 -10.53
C ALA A 76 -14.90 -0.40 -10.87
N ILE A 77 -14.06 -1.41 -10.59
CA ILE A 77 -14.43 -2.83 -10.76
C ILE A 77 -15.59 -3.20 -9.83
N SER A 78 -15.56 -2.76 -8.57
CA SER A 78 -16.63 -3.02 -7.61
C SER A 78 -17.95 -2.38 -8.05
N LEU A 79 -17.91 -1.15 -8.57
CA LEU A 79 -19.06 -0.47 -9.14
C LEU A 79 -19.57 -1.17 -10.40
N ALA A 80 -18.68 -1.64 -11.27
CA ALA A 80 -19.03 -2.38 -12.48
C ALA A 80 -19.69 -3.73 -12.15
N ILE A 81 -19.12 -4.50 -11.22
CA ILE A 81 -19.69 -5.76 -10.72
C ILE A 81 -21.04 -5.49 -10.06
N TRP A 82 -21.12 -4.48 -9.19
CA TRP A 82 -22.37 -4.10 -8.54
C TRP A 82 -23.44 -3.70 -9.55
N TRP A 83 -23.07 -2.96 -10.59
CA TRP A 83 -23.96 -2.58 -11.69
C TRP A 83 -24.44 -3.78 -12.51
N GLN A 84 -23.53 -4.70 -12.85
CA GLN A 84 -23.86 -5.92 -13.58
C GLN A 84 -24.80 -6.81 -12.77
N ILE A 85 -24.58 -6.93 -11.46
CA ILE A 85 -25.48 -7.65 -10.56
C ILE A 85 -26.85 -6.94 -10.55
N LYS A 86 -26.87 -5.63 -10.32
CA LYS A 86 -28.12 -4.87 -10.16
C LYS A 86 -28.99 -4.88 -11.41
N SER A 87 -28.41 -4.66 -12.59
CA SER A 87 -29.11 -4.69 -13.88
C SER A 87 -29.73 -6.06 -14.17
N ARG A 88 -29.01 -7.15 -13.89
CA ARG A 88 -29.55 -8.52 -14.00
C ARG A 88 -30.76 -8.73 -13.08
N TRP A 89 -30.69 -8.23 -11.84
CA TRP A 89 -31.80 -8.35 -10.90
C TRP A 89 -32.98 -7.44 -11.24
N GLU A 90 -32.77 -6.30 -11.90
CA GLU A 90 -33.85 -5.44 -12.36
C GLU A 90 -34.74 -6.14 -13.41
N ALA A 91 -34.13 -6.93 -14.29
CA ALA A 91 -34.85 -7.76 -15.26
C ALA A 91 -35.51 -8.99 -14.61
N GLU A 92 -34.85 -9.63 -13.65
CA GLU A 92 -35.32 -10.90 -13.05
C GLU A 92 -36.35 -10.72 -11.92
N ALA A 93 -36.32 -9.61 -11.17
CA ALA A 93 -37.20 -9.41 -10.02
C ALA A 93 -38.72 -9.49 -10.34
N PRO A 94 -39.22 -8.90 -11.44
CA PRO A 94 -40.62 -9.08 -11.86
C PRO A 94 -40.95 -10.54 -12.17
N ARG A 95 -40.06 -11.22 -12.91
CA ARG A 95 -40.22 -12.62 -13.33
C ARG A 95 -40.26 -13.56 -12.12
N ILE A 96 -39.39 -13.34 -11.12
CA ILE A 96 -39.39 -14.09 -9.86
C ILE A 96 -40.71 -13.93 -9.11
N TRP A 97 -41.25 -12.71 -9.08
CA TRP A 97 -42.54 -12.45 -8.45
C TRP A 97 -43.70 -13.15 -9.18
N GLU A 98 -43.73 -13.07 -10.51
CA GLU A 98 -44.75 -13.69 -11.36
C GLU A 98 -44.69 -15.23 -11.37
N ALA A 99 -43.50 -15.79 -11.19
CA ALA A 99 -43.28 -17.22 -10.98
C ALA A 99 -43.46 -17.65 -9.52
N ASP A 100 -43.96 -16.77 -8.65
CA ASP A 100 -44.22 -17.05 -7.23
C ASP A 100 -42.99 -17.61 -6.49
N GLY A 101 -41.81 -17.09 -6.83
CA GLY A 101 -40.54 -17.43 -6.23
C GLY A 101 -39.93 -18.73 -6.77
N CYS A 102 -40.64 -19.48 -7.60
CA CYS A 102 -40.22 -20.76 -8.16
C CYS A 102 -39.24 -20.59 -9.34
N ILE A 103 -38.19 -19.78 -9.15
CA ILE A 103 -37.09 -19.65 -10.10
C ILE A 103 -35.82 -20.14 -9.44
N CYS A 104 -35.07 -21.00 -10.11
CA CYS A 104 -33.76 -21.43 -9.64
C CYS A 104 -32.80 -20.22 -9.57
N PRO A 105 -32.18 -19.92 -8.41
CA PRO A 105 -31.36 -18.71 -8.25
C PRO A 105 -30.07 -18.75 -9.08
N TRP A 106 -29.63 -19.94 -9.48
CA TRP A 106 -28.40 -20.16 -10.22
C TRP A 106 -28.64 -20.25 -11.74
N CYS A 107 -29.59 -21.09 -12.19
CA CYS A 107 -29.88 -21.28 -13.62
C CYS A 107 -30.95 -20.33 -14.19
N LYS A 108 -31.72 -19.65 -13.34
CA LYS A 108 -32.87 -18.81 -13.74
C LYS A 108 -33.95 -19.56 -14.52
N VAL A 109 -34.06 -20.88 -14.32
CA VAL A 109 -35.13 -21.72 -14.87
C VAL A 109 -36.34 -21.68 -13.93
N ASP A 110 -37.55 -21.63 -14.50
CA ASP A 110 -38.81 -21.74 -13.77
C ASP A 110 -39.03 -23.20 -13.39
N VAL A 111 -39.21 -23.48 -12.09
CA VAL A 111 -39.29 -24.84 -11.54
C VAL A 111 -40.71 -25.25 -11.13
N ARG A 112 -41.74 -24.50 -11.58
CA ARG A 112 -43.14 -24.83 -11.30
C ARG A 112 -43.60 -26.10 -12.01
N SER A 113 -43.12 -26.33 -13.22
CA SER A 113 -43.48 -27.49 -14.03
C SER A 113 -42.46 -28.62 -13.91
N GLU A 114 -41.17 -28.30 -13.94
CA GLU A 114 -40.09 -29.29 -13.98
C GLU A 114 -38.95 -28.90 -13.03
N PRO A 115 -38.28 -29.88 -12.40
CA PRO A 115 -37.12 -29.60 -11.57
C PRO A 115 -35.95 -29.09 -12.40
N CYS A 116 -35.15 -28.18 -11.84
CA CYS A 116 -33.92 -27.71 -12.47
C CYS A 116 -32.89 -28.84 -12.51
N GLU A 117 -32.58 -29.36 -13.70
CA GLU A 117 -31.67 -30.50 -13.89
C GLU A 117 -30.27 -30.29 -13.29
N ALA A 118 -29.74 -29.07 -13.40
CA ALA A 118 -28.38 -28.76 -12.97
C ALA A 118 -28.22 -28.75 -11.45
N HIS A 119 -29.22 -28.27 -10.72
CA HIS A 119 -29.11 -28.01 -9.27
C HIS A 119 -30.05 -28.89 -8.43
N GLY A 120 -31.08 -29.50 -9.03
CA GLY A 120 -32.11 -30.27 -8.33
C GLY A 120 -33.12 -29.40 -7.59
N VAL A 121 -33.26 -28.13 -7.97
CA VAL A 121 -34.29 -27.24 -7.39
C VAL A 121 -35.63 -27.59 -8.00
N GLU A 122 -36.60 -27.92 -7.18
CA GLU A 122 -37.97 -28.26 -7.60
C GLU A 122 -39.01 -27.45 -6.81
N PHE A 123 -40.29 -27.55 -7.19
CA PHE A 123 -41.40 -26.81 -6.57
C PHE A 123 -41.49 -26.97 -5.04
N SER A 124 -41.09 -28.12 -4.49
CA SER A 124 -41.05 -28.37 -3.04
C SER A 124 -40.17 -27.37 -2.27
N HIS A 125 -39.20 -26.74 -2.93
CA HIS A 125 -38.30 -25.74 -2.34
C HIS A 125 -38.87 -24.32 -2.36
N ARG A 126 -40.11 -24.12 -2.82
CA ARG A 126 -40.74 -22.79 -3.01
C ARG A 126 -40.55 -21.87 -1.80
N ASP A 127 -40.80 -22.35 -0.59
CA ASP A 127 -40.71 -21.51 0.61
C ASP A 127 -39.26 -21.06 0.91
N LEU A 128 -38.28 -21.92 0.63
CA LEU A 128 -36.86 -21.60 0.76
C LEU A 128 -36.42 -20.59 -0.33
N LEU A 129 -36.96 -20.71 -1.55
CA LEU A 129 -36.71 -19.77 -2.63
C LEU A 129 -37.31 -18.39 -2.33
N VAL A 130 -38.57 -18.35 -1.88
CA VAL A 130 -39.23 -17.11 -1.45
C VAL A 130 -38.45 -16.44 -0.32
N ALA A 131 -38.02 -17.21 0.69
CA ALA A 131 -37.17 -16.70 1.77
C ALA A 131 -35.83 -16.16 1.24
N HIS A 132 -35.19 -16.86 0.30
CA HIS A 132 -33.95 -16.41 -0.34
C HIS A 132 -34.14 -15.09 -1.10
N TYR A 133 -35.19 -14.96 -1.92
CA TYR A 133 -35.44 -13.75 -2.70
C TYR A 133 -35.91 -12.57 -1.87
N ALA A 134 -36.63 -12.80 -0.77
CA ALA A 134 -37.01 -11.77 0.17
C ALA A 134 -35.87 -11.34 1.11
N SER A 135 -34.90 -12.23 1.33
CA SER A 135 -33.83 -12.02 2.31
C SER A 135 -33.03 -10.71 2.20
N PRO A 136 -32.80 -10.14 1.01
CA PRO A 136 -32.08 -8.88 0.93
C PRO A 136 -32.86 -7.75 1.61
N MET A 137 -34.19 -7.79 1.62
CA MET A 137 -35.10 -6.82 2.26
C MET A 137 -35.20 -6.98 3.78
N LEU A 138 -34.87 -8.18 4.28
CA LEU A 138 -35.04 -8.59 5.68
C LEU A 138 -33.70 -8.74 6.44
N ASP A 139 -32.58 -8.36 5.81
CA ASP A 139 -31.19 -8.51 6.29
C ASP A 139 -30.71 -9.93 6.61
N ASN A 140 -31.44 -10.98 6.22
CA ASN A 140 -31.10 -12.37 6.59
C ASN A 140 -30.52 -13.18 5.42
N GLN A 141 -29.83 -12.51 4.50
CA GLN A 141 -29.38 -13.09 3.21
C GLN A 141 -28.42 -14.27 3.37
N ALA A 142 -27.52 -14.24 4.36
CA ALA A 142 -26.59 -15.33 4.62
C ALA A 142 -27.31 -16.59 5.13
N ALA A 143 -28.23 -16.42 6.08
CA ALA A 143 -29.00 -17.51 6.66
C ALA A 143 -29.94 -18.15 5.63
N ALA A 144 -30.64 -17.34 4.82
CA ALA A 144 -31.54 -17.83 3.78
C ALA A 144 -30.79 -18.59 2.67
N LEU A 145 -29.65 -18.06 2.21
CA LEU A 145 -28.80 -18.75 1.22
C LEU A 145 -28.25 -20.07 1.77
N LYS A 146 -27.84 -20.11 3.04
CA LYS A 146 -27.35 -21.32 3.70
C LYS A 146 -28.42 -22.41 3.73
N ARG A 147 -29.63 -22.09 4.23
CA ARG A 147 -30.75 -23.04 4.28
C ARG A 147 -31.11 -23.60 2.91
N LEU A 148 -31.12 -22.72 1.89
CA LEU A 148 -31.38 -23.15 0.51
C LEU A 148 -30.27 -24.07 -0.02
N ALA A 149 -29.00 -23.71 0.20
CA ALA A 149 -27.86 -24.51 -0.26
C ALA A 149 -27.75 -25.87 0.46
N GLU A 150 -28.25 -25.99 1.69
CA GLU A 150 -28.30 -27.25 2.45
C GLU A 150 -29.47 -28.15 2.02
N ALA A 151 -30.58 -27.56 1.58
CA ALA A 151 -31.76 -28.31 1.14
C ALA A 151 -31.65 -28.82 -0.30
N VAL A 152 -30.94 -28.11 -1.17
CA VAL A 152 -30.87 -28.43 -2.60
C VAL A 152 -29.83 -29.54 -2.85
N PRO A 153 -30.10 -30.51 -3.75
CA PRO A 153 -29.20 -31.66 -3.99
C PRO A 153 -27.81 -31.30 -4.55
N LYS A 154 -27.73 -30.33 -5.47
CA LYS A 154 -26.48 -29.97 -6.18
C LYS A 154 -26.24 -28.46 -6.12
N PRO A 155 -25.89 -27.89 -4.95
CA PRO A 155 -25.59 -26.47 -4.83
C PRO A 155 -24.22 -26.15 -5.48
N PRO A 156 -24.02 -24.95 -6.06
CA PRO A 156 -22.72 -24.59 -6.61
C PRO A 156 -21.59 -24.61 -5.56
N PRO A 157 -20.37 -25.05 -5.92
CA PRO A 157 -19.26 -25.13 -4.97
C PRO A 157 -18.85 -23.76 -4.39
N ARG A 158 -18.88 -22.69 -5.21
CA ARG A 158 -18.58 -21.31 -4.77
C ARG A 158 -19.55 -20.80 -3.70
N THR A 159 -20.81 -21.25 -3.69
CA THR A 159 -21.80 -20.82 -2.68
C THR A 159 -21.50 -21.37 -1.28
N ARG A 160 -20.91 -22.57 -1.15
CA ARG A 160 -20.53 -23.15 0.16
C ARG A 160 -19.41 -22.37 0.85
N LEU A 161 -18.35 -22.00 0.10
CA LEU A 161 -17.21 -21.24 0.63
C LEU A 161 -17.61 -19.81 1.04
N SER A 162 -18.41 -19.13 0.21
CA SER A 162 -18.90 -17.79 0.52
C SER A 162 -19.89 -17.76 1.70
N ALA A 163 -20.62 -18.86 1.96
CA ALA A 163 -21.50 -18.99 3.12
C ALA A 163 -20.74 -19.22 4.43
N GLY A 164 -19.49 -19.71 4.36
CA GLY A 164 -18.61 -19.93 5.50
C GLY A 164 -18.05 -18.63 6.06
N PHE A 165 -17.04 -18.06 5.41
CA PHE A 165 -16.29 -16.90 5.92
C PHE A 165 -17.12 -15.60 5.87
N LEU A 166 -17.64 -15.24 4.70
CA LEU A 166 -18.52 -14.08 4.51
C LEU A 166 -19.83 -14.21 5.30
N GLY A 167 -20.36 -15.44 5.42
CA GLY A 167 -21.54 -15.73 6.24
C GLY A 167 -21.26 -15.69 7.75
N TRP A 168 -20.04 -15.94 8.21
CA TRP A 168 -19.65 -15.71 9.61
C TRP A 168 -19.55 -14.22 9.90
N PHE A 169 -18.86 -13.44 9.05
CA PHE A 169 -18.77 -11.97 9.21
C PHE A 169 -20.15 -11.31 9.19
N LYS A 170 -21.04 -11.73 8.28
CA LYS A 170 -22.43 -11.24 8.25
C LYS A 170 -23.20 -11.59 9.51
N ARG A 171 -23.08 -12.81 10.04
CA ARG A 171 -23.71 -13.20 11.30
C ARG A 171 -23.23 -12.36 12.49
N GLN A 172 -21.91 -12.13 12.58
CA GLN A 172 -21.38 -11.24 13.63
C GLN A 172 -21.91 -9.80 13.46
N ALA A 173 -21.97 -9.28 12.22
CA ALA A 173 -22.53 -7.97 11.94
C ALA A 173 -24.03 -7.89 12.27
N GLU A 174 -24.82 -8.94 12.01
CA GLU A 174 -26.22 -9.06 12.41
C GLU A 174 -26.35 -9.01 13.94
N THR A 175 -25.54 -9.78 14.68
CA THR A 175 -25.53 -9.76 16.16
C THR A 175 -25.13 -8.40 16.76
N ILE A 176 -24.18 -7.70 16.14
CA ILE A 176 -23.78 -6.35 16.57
C ILE A 176 -24.93 -5.34 16.35
N ARG A 177 -25.75 -5.54 15.31
CA ARG A 177 -26.83 -4.64 14.90
C ARG A 177 -28.18 -4.93 15.55
N ASP A 178 -28.39 -6.17 16.01
CA ASP A 178 -29.62 -6.61 16.65
C ASP A 178 -29.94 -5.72 17.85
N HIS A 179 -31.06 -5.01 17.83
CA HIS A 179 -31.40 -4.08 18.91
C HIS A 179 -31.69 -4.83 20.22
N ASP A 180 -32.20 -6.05 20.12
CA ASP A 180 -32.69 -6.86 21.24
C ASP A 180 -31.59 -7.75 21.84
N ALA A 181 -30.44 -7.87 21.15
CA ALA A 181 -29.30 -8.60 21.66
C ALA A 181 -28.68 -7.91 22.89
N ASP A 182 -28.28 -8.73 23.86
CA ASP A 182 -27.62 -8.31 25.09
C ASP A 182 -26.29 -7.54 24.83
N PRO A 183 -25.96 -6.48 25.59
CA PRO A 183 -24.73 -5.70 25.41
C PRO A 183 -23.44 -6.51 25.46
N ALA A 184 -23.35 -7.57 26.27
CA ALA A 184 -22.15 -8.40 26.33
C ALA A 184 -21.99 -9.25 25.06
N THR A 185 -23.10 -9.73 24.51
CA THR A 185 -23.13 -10.46 23.24
C THR A 185 -22.69 -9.57 22.07
N LYS A 186 -23.20 -8.33 22.02
CA LYS A 186 -22.76 -7.30 21.05
C LYS A 186 -21.27 -6.99 21.15
N LYS A 187 -20.77 -6.82 22.37
CA LYS A 187 -19.34 -6.55 22.63
C LYS A 187 -18.46 -7.71 22.17
N ARG A 188 -18.86 -8.95 22.48
CA ARG A 188 -18.12 -10.16 22.07
C ARG A 188 -18.08 -10.33 20.56
N ALA A 189 -19.21 -10.12 19.88
CA ALA A 189 -19.27 -10.16 18.43
C ALA A 189 -18.39 -9.08 17.79
N THR A 190 -18.39 -7.86 18.35
CA THR A 190 -17.52 -6.76 17.92
C THR A 190 -16.04 -7.13 18.06
N ILE A 191 -15.63 -7.63 19.22
CA ILE A 191 -14.25 -8.06 19.49
C ILE A 191 -13.82 -9.16 18.52
N ASN A 192 -14.67 -10.16 18.28
CA ASN A 192 -14.35 -11.25 17.36
C ASN A 192 -14.13 -10.74 15.92
N VAL A 193 -14.97 -9.83 15.44
CA VAL A 193 -14.80 -9.22 14.11
C VAL A 193 -13.47 -8.47 14.01
N PHE A 194 -13.13 -7.67 15.03
CA PHE A 194 -11.85 -6.98 15.08
C PHE A 194 -10.67 -7.95 15.11
N LEU A 195 -10.67 -8.95 15.99
CA LEU A 195 -9.59 -9.92 16.12
C LEU A 195 -9.37 -10.71 14.83
N THR A 196 -10.42 -11.21 14.20
CA THR A 196 -10.31 -11.93 12.92
C THR A 196 -9.80 -11.04 11.81
N TRP A 197 -10.21 -9.76 11.79
CA TRP A 197 -9.70 -8.80 10.82
C TRP A 197 -8.23 -8.46 11.05
N TYR A 198 -7.83 -8.21 12.30
CA TYR A 198 -6.43 -7.96 12.65
C TYR A 198 -5.54 -9.18 12.36
N ALA A 199 -6.01 -10.40 12.62
CA ALA A 199 -5.27 -11.62 12.27
C ALA A 199 -5.07 -11.75 10.76
N LEU A 200 -6.10 -11.43 9.96
CA LEU A 200 -6.01 -11.43 8.50
C LEU A 200 -5.07 -10.33 8.00
N LEU A 201 -5.14 -9.13 8.58
CA LEU A 201 -4.26 -8.01 8.27
C LEU A 201 -2.81 -8.34 8.62
N ALA A 202 -2.56 -8.88 9.80
CA ALA A 202 -1.23 -9.32 10.24
C ALA A 202 -0.67 -10.38 9.30
N SER A 203 -1.49 -11.34 8.86
CA SER A 203 -1.07 -12.35 7.88
C SER A 203 -0.69 -11.72 6.54
N ILE A 204 -1.46 -10.75 6.04
CA ILE A 204 -1.14 -10.02 4.81
C ILE A 204 0.16 -9.23 4.97
N VAL A 205 0.31 -8.51 6.08
CA VAL A 205 1.53 -7.74 6.40
C VAL A 205 2.74 -8.66 6.48
N THR A 206 2.64 -9.79 7.18
CA THR A 206 3.72 -10.79 7.26
C THR A 206 4.10 -11.34 5.89
N ILE A 207 3.11 -11.65 5.03
CA ILE A 207 3.40 -12.11 3.66
C ILE A 207 4.13 -11.01 2.86
N VAL A 208 3.70 -9.75 2.97
CA VAL A 208 4.36 -8.62 2.28
C VAL A 208 5.80 -8.46 2.78
N ILE A 209 6.03 -8.53 4.09
CA ILE A 209 7.38 -8.45 4.69
C ILE A 209 8.28 -9.59 4.20
N LEU A 210 7.74 -10.81 4.11
CA LEU A 210 8.55 -11.99 3.78
C LEU A 210 8.80 -12.16 2.27
N VAL A 211 7.96 -11.58 1.42
CA VAL A 211 7.97 -11.83 -0.03
C VAL A 211 8.42 -10.60 -0.83
N VAL A 212 8.25 -9.39 -0.28
CA VAL A 212 8.60 -8.13 -0.95
C VAL A 212 9.82 -7.53 -0.25
N PRO A 213 10.99 -7.45 -0.91
CA PRO A 213 12.11 -6.65 -0.42
C PRO A 213 11.62 -5.23 -0.11
N ASP A 214 11.96 -4.67 1.05
CA ASP A 214 11.47 -3.37 1.54
C ASP A 214 9.94 -3.29 1.79
N GLY A 215 9.26 -4.43 1.94
CA GLY A 215 7.81 -4.56 2.21
C GLY A 215 7.24 -3.60 3.27
N MET A 216 8.02 -3.32 4.31
CA MET A 216 7.66 -2.37 5.37
C MET A 216 7.58 -0.93 4.87
N GLN A 217 8.58 -0.47 4.10
CA GLN A 217 8.55 0.85 3.50
C GLN A 217 7.33 1.03 2.61
N TYR A 218 6.89 0.01 1.86
CA TYR A 218 5.68 0.09 1.04
C TYR A 218 4.38 0.24 1.85
N ILE A 219 4.26 -0.45 2.98
CA ILE A 219 3.08 -0.35 3.85
C ILE A 219 2.98 1.04 4.47
N PHE A 220 4.12 1.63 4.85
CA PHE A 220 4.17 2.97 5.45
C PHE A 220 4.12 4.10 4.42
N ALA A 221 4.85 3.99 3.30
CA ALA A 221 4.82 4.96 2.19
C ALA A 221 3.46 4.99 1.49
N SER A 222 2.76 3.84 1.44
CA SER A 222 1.40 3.80 0.90
C SER A 222 0.35 4.44 1.80
N GLY A 223 0.69 4.84 3.04
CA GLY A 223 0.02 5.71 4.02
C GLY A 223 -1.52 5.75 4.04
N PHE A 224 -2.17 5.96 2.91
CA PHE A 224 -3.58 5.80 2.70
C PHE A 224 -4.04 4.34 2.52
N SER A 225 -3.29 3.50 1.80
CA SER A 225 -3.70 2.14 1.40
C SER A 225 -3.64 1.12 2.53
N GLY A 226 -2.54 1.13 3.31
CA GLY A 226 -2.41 0.29 4.51
C GLY A 226 -3.45 0.63 5.58
N TRP A 227 -3.83 1.91 5.68
CA TRP A 227 -4.78 2.41 6.67
C TRP A 227 -6.25 2.24 6.24
N LEU A 228 -6.56 2.31 4.94
CA LEU A 228 -7.89 1.96 4.41
C LEU A 228 -8.31 0.54 4.80
N LEU A 229 -7.36 -0.39 4.94
CA LEU A 229 -7.63 -1.75 5.42
C LEU A 229 -8.10 -1.76 6.88
N LEU A 230 -7.65 -0.83 7.73
CA LEU A 230 -8.10 -0.69 9.12
C LEU A 230 -9.50 -0.09 9.24
N VAL A 231 -9.97 0.63 8.20
CA VAL A 231 -11.29 1.28 8.18
C VAL A 231 -12.42 0.28 7.85
N MET A 232 -12.12 -0.83 7.18
CA MET A 232 -13.16 -1.75 6.71
C MET A 232 -14.07 -2.35 7.81
N PRO A 233 -13.55 -2.79 8.98
CA PRO A 233 -14.38 -3.26 10.10
C PRO A 233 -15.38 -2.22 10.59
N LEU A 234 -15.01 -0.93 10.53
CA LEU A 234 -15.87 0.16 10.98
C LEU A 234 -17.08 0.33 10.06
N PHE A 235 -16.94 0.12 8.75
CA PHE A 235 -18.10 0.11 7.85
C PHE A 235 -19.10 -1.02 8.18
N PHE A 236 -18.63 -2.16 8.69
CA PHE A 236 -19.51 -3.24 9.14
C PHE A 236 -20.25 -2.90 10.44
N ILE A 237 -19.57 -2.27 11.39
CA ILE A 237 -20.10 -1.89 12.71
C ILE A 237 -21.03 -0.67 12.62
N PHE A 238 -20.64 0.34 11.83
CA PHE A 238 -21.32 1.62 11.71
C PHE A 238 -22.25 1.72 10.49
N ASN A 239 -22.68 0.60 9.91
CA ASN A 239 -23.61 0.62 8.78
C ASN A 239 -24.82 1.51 9.13
N PRO A 240 -25.01 2.64 8.42
CA PRO A 240 -26.04 3.60 8.77
C PRO A 240 -27.43 3.14 8.38
N ILE A 241 -27.54 2.03 7.67
CA ILE A 241 -28.81 1.47 7.22
C ILE A 241 -29.35 0.52 8.30
N SER A 242 -30.50 0.86 8.85
CA SER A 242 -31.32 -0.04 9.68
C SER A 242 -32.50 -0.59 8.89
N ILE A 243 -33.00 -1.77 9.28
CA ILE A 243 -34.21 -2.37 8.71
C ILE A 243 -35.32 -2.30 9.77
N GLY A 244 -36.43 -1.68 9.38
CA GLY A 244 -37.60 -1.47 10.21
C GLY A 244 -38.89 -2.01 9.57
N PRO A 245 -40.06 -1.60 10.09
CA PRO A 245 -41.34 -1.95 9.47
C PRO A 245 -41.45 -1.35 8.07
N ALA A 246 -42.34 -1.92 7.24
CA ALA A 246 -42.60 -1.40 5.90
C ALA A 246 -43.18 0.02 6.00
N LYS A 247 -42.56 0.98 5.31
CA LYS A 247 -42.97 2.38 5.27
C LYS A 247 -43.22 2.84 3.84
N CYS A 248 -44.17 3.76 3.68
CA CYS A 248 -44.35 4.48 2.43
C CYS A 248 -43.15 5.41 2.19
N LYS A 249 -42.52 5.31 1.02
CA LYS A 249 -41.36 6.15 0.68
C LYS A 249 -41.73 7.63 0.50
N ALA A 250 -42.99 7.93 0.17
CA ALA A 250 -43.45 9.31 -0.06
C ALA A 250 -43.64 10.09 1.26
N CYS A 251 -44.32 9.51 2.25
CA CYS A 251 -44.61 10.20 3.52
C CYS A 251 -43.83 9.67 4.73
N GLY A 252 -43.11 8.56 4.60
CA GLY A 252 -42.33 7.94 5.69
C GLY A 252 -43.18 7.22 6.75
N GLN A 253 -44.51 7.21 6.62
CA GLN A 253 -45.41 6.53 7.55
C GLN A 253 -45.43 5.02 7.34
N GLN A 254 -45.70 4.28 8.41
CA GLN A 254 -45.77 2.82 8.39
C GLN A 254 -46.99 2.34 7.60
N CYS A 255 -46.81 1.33 6.75
CA CYS A 255 -47.90 0.68 6.04
C CYS A 255 -48.68 -0.22 7.02
N HIS A 256 -50.00 -0.06 7.09
CA HIS A 256 -50.86 -0.81 8.01
C HIS A 256 -51.03 -2.27 7.59
N GLU A 257 -51.14 -2.51 6.28
CA GLU A 257 -51.41 -3.83 5.72
C GLU A 257 -50.37 -4.23 4.67
N LYS A 258 -50.16 -5.54 4.60
CA LYS A 258 -49.30 -6.19 3.61
C LYS A 258 -50.10 -6.32 2.31
N GLY A 259 -49.56 -5.84 1.19
CA GLY A 259 -50.30 -5.78 -0.08
C GLY A 259 -51.20 -4.56 -0.28
N GLN A 260 -51.21 -3.60 0.67
CA GLN A 260 -51.94 -2.34 0.52
C GLN A 260 -51.57 -1.63 -0.80
N GLU A 261 -52.57 -1.31 -1.64
CA GLU A 261 -52.33 -0.70 -2.95
C GLU A 261 -52.07 0.81 -2.88
N ILE A 262 -52.69 1.50 -1.92
CA ILE A 262 -52.63 2.97 -1.78
C ILE A 262 -52.29 3.30 -0.33
N CYS A 263 -51.35 4.21 -0.10
CA CYS A 263 -51.01 4.67 1.25
C CYS A 263 -52.20 5.40 1.89
N SER A 264 -52.63 4.94 3.07
CA SER A 264 -53.72 5.54 3.85
C SER A 264 -53.43 6.99 4.27
N GLU A 265 -52.16 7.33 4.47
CA GLU A 265 -51.74 8.64 4.99
C GLU A 265 -51.59 9.70 3.91
N CYS A 266 -51.07 9.34 2.74
CA CYS A 266 -50.72 10.31 1.69
C CYS A 266 -51.29 10.01 0.30
N GLY A 267 -52.08 8.95 0.14
CA GLY A 267 -52.68 8.56 -1.14
C GLY A 267 -51.69 8.08 -2.21
N ALA A 268 -50.40 7.89 -1.87
CA ALA A 268 -49.41 7.41 -2.83
C ALA A 268 -49.69 5.96 -3.26
N ASP A 269 -49.57 5.67 -4.56
CA ASP A 269 -49.68 4.32 -5.12
C ASP A 269 -48.48 3.46 -4.69
N LEU A 270 -48.73 2.48 -3.84
CA LEU A 270 -47.75 1.56 -3.26
C LEU A 270 -47.40 0.39 -4.20
N ARG A 271 -48.13 0.22 -5.32
CA ARG A 271 -47.81 -0.78 -6.36
C ARG A 271 -46.62 -0.36 -7.20
N LYS A 272 -46.30 0.94 -7.21
CA LYS A 272 -45.13 1.48 -7.92
C LYS A 272 -43.84 0.86 -7.37
N PRO A 273 -42.89 0.42 -8.23
CA PRO A 273 -41.63 -0.13 -7.76
C PRO A 273 -40.88 0.83 -6.84
N GLY A 274 -40.56 0.36 -5.63
CA GLY A 274 -39.83 1.13 -4.61
C GLY A 274 -40.67 2.14 -3.85
N ALA A 275 -42.01 2.10 -3.97
CA ALA A 275 -42.91 2.94 -3.18
C ALA A 275 -42.97 2.53 -1.69
N VAL A 276 -42.55 1.29 -1.38
CA VAL A 276 -42.42 0.78 -0.02
C VAL A 276 -40.95 0.48 0.27
N THR A 277 -40.47 0.88 1.45
CA THR A 277 -39.12 0.57 1.94
C THR A 277 -39.15 0.15 3.40
N ARG A 278 -38.26 -0.77 3.76
CA ARG A 278 -37.93 -1.11 5.16
C ARG A 278 -36.61 -0.51 5.60
N LYS A 279 -35.82 -0.01 4.65
CA LYS A 279 -34.50 0.56 4.94
C LYS A 279 -34.64 2.00 5.38
N GLU A 280 -34.10 2.28 6.55
CA GLU A 280 -34.03 3.61 7.12
C GLU A 280 -32.59 4.02 7.32
N TRP A 281 -32.30 5.27 6.99
CA TRP A 281 -31.01 5.86 7.24
C TRP A 281 -30.97 6.39 8.66
N ASN A 282 -30.21 5.73 9.52
CA ASN A 282 -30.02 6.14 10.90
C ASN A 282 -28.99 7.27 10.97
N THR A 283 -29.49 8.50 10.87
CA THR A 283 -28.67 9.73 10.94
C THR A 283 -27.84 9.81 12.22
N ARG A 284 -28.34 9.32 13.36
CA ARG A 284 -27.57 9.29 14.62
C ARG A 284 -26.35 8.38 14.54
N LYS A 285 -26.44 7.22 13.87
CA LYS A 285 -25.29 6.33 13.64
C LYS A 285 -24.27 6.98 12.71
N VAL A 286 -24.71 7.67 11.66
CA VAL A 286 -23.82 8.43 10.77
C VAL A 286 -23.07 9.52 11.49
N VAL A 287 -23.77 10.35 12.26
CA VAL A 287 -23.16 11.46 13.01
C VAL A 287 -22.12 10.96 14.01
N LYS A 288 -22.30 9.76 14.59
CA LYS A 288 -21.29 9.14 15.47
C LYS A 288 -20.14 8.49 14.72
N ALA A 289 -20.37 7.96 13.52
CA ALA A 289 -19.36 7.28 12.72
C ALA A 289 -18.40 8.26 12.03
N ILE A 290 -18.90 9.40 11.56
CA ILE A 290 -18.11 10.40 10.82
C ILE A 290 -16.89 10.88 11.63
N PRO A 291 -16.99 11.28 12.92
CA PRO A 291 -15.84 11.68 13.71
C PRO A 291 -14.82 10.57 13.90
N ALA A 292 -15.27 9.33 14.16
CA ALA A 292 -14.37 8.19 14.32
C ALA A 292 -13.61 7.86 13.02
N LEU A 293 -14.31 7.91 11.88
CA LEU A 293 -13.72 7.73 10.57
C LEU A 293 -12.75 8.87 10.22
N LEU A 294 -13.09 10.12 10.57
CA LEU A 294 -12.21 11.29 10.39
C LEU A 294 -10.95 11.19 11.25
N VAL A 295 -11.06 10.81 12.52
CA VAL A 295 -9.89 10.63 13.41
C VAL A 295 -8.95 9.57 12.84
N ILE A 296 -9.48 8.45 12.38
CA ILE A 296 -8.67 7.36 11.80
C ILE A 296 -8.07 7.76 10.45
N TYR A 297 -8.80 8.53 9.64
CA TYR A 297 -8.31 9.07 8.38
C TYR A 297 -7.19 10.10 8.58
N VAL A 298 -7.30 10.93 9.62
CA VAL A 298 -6.35 12.03 9.91
C VAL A 298 -5.13 11.54 10.69
N LEU A 299 -5.23 10.43 11.42
CA LEU A 299 -4.14 9.89 12.25
C LEU A 299 -2.79 9.75 11.52
N PRO A 300 -2.71 9.22 10.28
CA PRO A 300 -1.43 9.07 9.56
C PRO A 300 -0.82 10.42 9.19
N PHE A 301 -1.65 11.40 8.81
CA PHE A 301 -1.20 12.78 8.55
C PHE A 301 -0.75 13.49 9.83
N MET A 302 -1.28 13.07 10.98
CA MET A 302 -0.88 13.57 12.28
C MET A 302 0.34 12.84 12.86
N MET A 303 0.81 11.71 12.31
CA MET A 303 1.96 10.99 12.87
C MET A 303 3.22 11.86 12.91
N GLY A 304 3.49 12.63 11.85
CA GLY A 304 4.57 13.61 11.84
C GLY A 304 4.41 14.69 12.92
N PHE A 305 3.18 15.14 13.18
CA PHE A 305 2.89 16.09 14.26
C PHE A 305 3.04 15.45 15.64
N ILE A 306 2.50 14.25 15.85
CA ILE A 306 2.53 13.51 17.12
C ILE A 306 3.97 13.18 17.50
N VAL A 307 4.76 12.66 16.56
CA VAL A 307 6.15 12.29 16.82
C VAL A 307 7.03 13.54 17.00
N LYS A 308 6.71 14.67 16.37
CA LYS A 308 7.34 15.97 16.67
C LYS A 308 7.12 16.44 18.12
N GLN A 309 6.03 16.04 18.78
CA GLN A 309 5.77 16.36 20.19
C GLN A 309 6.56 15.47 21.16
N LEU A 310 7.17 14.37 20.68
CA LEU A 310 7.93 13.49 21.54
C LEU A 310 9.32 14.08 21.86
N PRO A 311 9.90 13.74 23.03
CA PRO A 311 11.29 14.05 23.32
C PRO A 311 12.22 13.49 22.24
N VAL A 312 13.33 14.18 21.96
CA VAL A 312 14.27 13.82 20.88
C VAL A 312 14.69 12.34 20.90
N PRO A 313 15.04 11.73 22.05
CA PRO A 313 15.42 10.31 22.06
C PRO A 313 14.31 9.36 21.59
N ALA A 314 13.05 9.67 21.94
CA ALA A 314 11.90 8.87 21.51
C ALA A 314 11.60 9.08 20.02
N ARG A 315 11.76 10.33 19.53
CA ARG A 315 11.63 10.64 18.10
C ARG A 315 12.68 9.89 17.28
N GLN A 316 13.94 9.95 17.69
CA GLN A 316 15.05 9.26 17.02
C GLN A 316 14.90 7.74 17.06
N ALA A 317 14.43 7.14 18.16
CA ALA A 317 14.18 5.71 18.20
C ALA A 317 13.13 5.27 17.16
N ILE A 318 12.07 6.07 16.99
CA ILE A 318 11.04 5.81 15.99
C ILE A 318 11.63 6.03 14.58
N TRP A 319 12.21 7.19 14.31
CA TRP A 319 12.74 7.52 12.98
C TRP A 319 13.93 6.67 12.56
N GLY A 320 14.79 6.26 13.48
CA GLY A 320 15.88 5.33 13.19
C GLY A 320 15.38 3.93 12.82
N THR A 321 14.14 3.58 13.18
CA THR A 321 13.54 2.29 12.82
C THR A 321 12.75 2.36 11.51
N ILE A 322 11.95 3.41 11.31
CA ILE A 322 10.98 3.48 10.20
C ILE A 322 11.28 4.58 9.17
N GLY A 323 12.32 5.38 9.37
CA GLY A 323 12.64 6.57 8.59
C GLY A 323 11.75 7.77 8.98
N PRO A 324 12.28 9.01 8.90
CA PRO A 324 11.47 10.21 9.03
C PRO A 324 10.59 10.45 7.79
N PRO A 325 9.53 11.27 7.91
CA PRO A 325 8.72 11.65 6.74
C PRO A 325 9.56 12.43 5.72
N SER A 326 9.15 12.38 4.45
CA SER A 326 9.78 13.14 3.37
C SER A 326 9.86 14.64 3.68
N GLY A 327 11.02 15.21 3.42
CA GLY A 327 11.34 16.62 3.59
C GLY A 327 11.62 16.98 5.04
N TYR A 328 11.71 16.01 5.94
CA TYR A 328 11.93 16.26 7.36
C TYR A 328 13.23 17.04 7.58
N PHE A 329 14.34 16.59 7.00
CA PHE A 329 15.65 17.21 7.18
C PHE A 329 15.76 18.50 6.39
N PHE A 330 15.21 18.53 5.17
CA PHE A 330 15.15 19.75 4.35
C PHE A 330 14.42 20.92 5.04
N ASN A 331 13.39 20.61 5.83
CA ASN A 331 12.58 21.61 6.54
C ASN A 331 13.13 22.02 7.91
N LEU A 332 14.30 21.49 8.33
CA LEU A 332 14.95 21.93 9.56
C LEU A 332 15.60 23.31 9.34
N ASP A 333 15.27 24.27 10.19
CA ASP A 333 15.96 25.56 10.20
C ASP A 333 17.12 25.52 11.19
N LEU A 334 18.32 25.23 10.67
CA LEU A 334 19.57 25.13 11.42
C LEU A 334 19.86 26.37 12.27
N ASN A 335 19.39 27.57 11.87
CA ASN A 335 19.64 28.81 12.61
C ASN A 335 18.85 28.90 13.93
N THR A 336 17.79 28.09 14.06
CA THR A 336 16.92 28.07 15.25
C THR A 336 17.23 26.91 16.19
N MET A 337 18.10 25.99 15.77
CA MET A 337 18.45 24.78 16.52
C MET A 337 19.67 25.02 17.41
N THR A 338 19.74 24.29 18.52
CA THR A 338 20.96 24.25 19.33
C THR A 338 22.00 23.34 18.70
N PRO A 339 23.31 23.52 18.97
CA PRO A 339 24.35 22.63 18.45
C PRO A 339 24.09 21.14 18.75
N VAL A 340 23.60 20.83 19.96
CA VAL A 340 23.22 19.47 20.36
C VAL A 340 22.11 18.90 19.50
N GLN A 341 21.10 19.70 19.15
CA GLN A 341 20.01 19.25 18.27
C GLN A 341 20.51 18.98 16.86
N ILE A 342 21.42 19.82 16.35
CA ILE A 342 22.01 19.63 15.02
C ILE A 342 22.83 18.33 15.00
N GLU A 343 23.62 18.10 16.04
CA GLU A 343 24.39 16.86 16.22
C GLU A 343 23.49 15.62 16.28
N GLU A 344 22.39 15.69 17.03
CA GLU A 344 21.38 14.65 17.14
C GLU A 344 20.73 14.30 15.79
N GLU A 345 20.36 15.31 14.99
CA GLU A 345 19.76 15.08 13.67
C GLU A 345 20.79 14.59 12.64
N ALA A 346 22.03 15.08 12.70
CA ALA A 346 23.13 14.59 11.88
C ALA A 346 23.44 13.11 12.17
N ASN A 347 23.47 12.72 13.44
CA ASN A 347 23.65 11.32 13.85
C ASN A 347 22.50 10.41 13.38
N LEU A 348 21.26 10.91 13.41
CA LEU A 348 20.14 10.19 12.83
C LEU A 348 20.34 10.00 11.32
N LEU A 349 20.71 11.05 10.59
CA LEU A 349 20.96 10.97 9.14
C LEU A 349 22.08 9.96 8.82
N LEU A 350 23.19 10.01 9.55
CA LEU A 350 24.29 9.05 9.43
C LEU A 350 23.81 7.62 9.69
N HIS A 351 22.99 7.39 10.72
CA HIS A 351 22.43 6.08 11.02
C HIS A 351 21.53 5.55 9.90
N LEU A 352 20.67 6.41 9.33
CA LEU A 352 19.77 6.07 8.23
C LEU A 352 20.53 5.72 6.94
N ALA A 353 21.67 6.38 6.70
CA ALA A 353 22.47 6.21 5.48
C ALA A 353 23.38 4.97 5.48
N ARG A 354 23.54 4.28 6.62
CA ARG A 354 24.40 3.09 6.71
C ARG A 354 23.94 1.98 5.73
N PRO A 355 24.84 1.07 5.33
CA PRO A 355 24.49 -0.06 4.47
C PRO A 355 23.29 -0.90 4.93
N GLU A 356 23.17 -1.10 6.25
CA GLU A 356 22.05 -1.84 6.87
C GLU A 356 20.97 -0.90 7.43
N GLY A 357 21.11 0.40 7.23
CA GLY A 357 20.15 1.40 7.68
C GLY A 357 18.85 1.34 6.87
N PRO A 358 17.74 1.88 7.40
CA PRO A 358 16.47 1.92 6.68
C PRO A 358 16.46 2.85 5.47
N GLY A 359 17.58 3.52 5.14
CA GLY A 359 17.73 4.37 3.96
C GLY A 359 17.12 5.76 4.12
N ILE A 360 17.48 6.64 3.19
CA ILE A 360 16.94 8.01 3.09
C ILE A 360 16.10 8.07 1.82
N ALA A 361 14.80 8.33 1.98
CA ALA A 361 13.82 8.16 0.91
C ALA A 361 13.99 9.14 -0.26
N TYR A 362 14.56 10.32 -0.05
CA TYR A 362 14.66 11.37 -1.07
C TYR A 362 15.97 12.16 -0.97
N GLY A 363 16.57 12.48 -2.12
CA GLY A 363 17.85 13.19 -2.21
C GLY A 363 17.87 14.58 -1.56
N PHE A 364 16.75 15.32 -1.54
CA PHE A 364 16.70 16.66 -0.91
C PHE A 364 16.84 16.63 0.62
N ASP A 365 16.63 15.48 1.26
CA ASP A 365 16.81 15.32 2.71
C ASP A 365 18.28 15.07 3.10
N ARG A 366 19.18 14.87 2.11
CA ARG A 366 20.58 14.50 2.37
C ARG A 366 21.51 15.68 2.65
N GLY A 367 21.12 16.91 2.30
CA GLY A 367 22.00 18.09 2.41
C GLY A 367 22.19 18.67 3.82
N LEU A 368 21.63 18.07 4.87
CA LEU A 368 21.69 18.61 6.23
C LEU A 368 23.13 18.75 6.74
N ILE A 369 23.96 17.71 6.55
CA ILE A 369 25.34 17.68 7.08
C ILE A 369 26.20 18.71 6.33
N GLU A 370 26.10 18.77 5.00
CA GLU A 370 26.76 19.81 4.18
C GLU A 370 26.44 21.22 4.68
N GLN A 371 25.15 21.53 4.84
CA GLN A 371 24.70 22.85 5.28
C GLN A 371 25.20 23.19 6.69
N ALA A 372 25.13 22.23 7.62
CA ALA A 372 25.60 22.43 8.99
C ALA A 372 27.12 22.60 9.08
N LEU A 373 27.90 21.88 8.27
CA LEU A 373 29.35 22.08 8.13
C LEU A 373 29.66 23.47 7.56
N GLY A 374 28.97 23.88 6.49
CA GLY A 374 29.14 25.20 5.86
C GLY A 374 28.83 26.38 6.79
N LEU A 375 27.92 26.19 7.75
CA LEU A 375 27.59 27.17 8.80
C LEU A 375 28.50 27.08 10.04
N GLY A 376 29.43 26.11 10.10
CA GLY A 376 30.29 25.88 11.26
C GLY A 376 29.55 25.36 12.50
N LEU A 377 28.40 24.72 12.30
CA LEU A 377 27.55 24.19 13.38
C LEU A 377 27.87 22.74 13.74
N LEU A 378 28.55 22.02 12.83
CA LEU A 378 29.12 20.69 13.07
C LEU A 378 30.65 20.73 12.96
N PRO A 379 31.38 19.89 13.71
CA PRO A 379 32.81 19.74 13.54
C PRO A 379 33.13 19.00 12.23
N GLU A 380 34.32 19.26 11.66
CA GLU A 380 34.77 18.65 10.39
C GLU A 380 34.85 17.12 10.42
N SER A 381 34.86 16.48 11.60
CA SER A 381 34.75 15.02 11.71
C SER A 381 33.47 14.47 11.06
N TYR A 382 32.37 15.25 11.06
CA TYR A 382 31.12 14.84 10.40
C TYR A 382 31.26 14.74 8.88
N ARG A 383 32.24 15.42 8.26
CA ARG A 383 32.52 15.27 6.83
C ARG A 383 33.04 13.87 6.52
N GLU A 384 33.97 13.38 7.35
CA GLU A 384 34.49 12.02 7.24
C GLU A 384 33.39 11.00 7.53
N ASP A 385 32.62 11.18 8.60
CA ASP A 385 31.54 10.25 8.97
C ASP A 385 30.49 10.15 7.85
N ALA A 386 30.12 11.27 7.22
CA ALA A 386 29.20 11.32 6.10
C ALA A 386 29.75 10.61 4.85
N ALA A 387 31.03 10.82 4.55
CA ALA A 387 31.71 10.16 3.44
C ALA A 387 31.79 8.63 3.66
N ARG A 388 32.14 8.19 4.86
CA ARG A 388 32.21 6.77 5.23
C ARG A 388 30.86 6.08 5.34
N ALA A 389 29.79 6.82 5.67
CA ALA A 389 28.45 6.26 5.69
C ALA A 389 27.93 5.89 4.30
N THR A 390 28.41 6.59 3.26
CA THR A 390 27.93 6.46 1.87
C THR A 390 28.89 5.72 0.96
N VAL A 391 30.18 5.62 1.32
CA VAL A 391 31.20 4.92 0.54
C VAL A 391 31.79 3.77 1.32
N THR A 392 31.70 2.58 0.74
CA THR A 392 32.32 1.35 1.23
C THR A 392 32.81 0.51 0.05
N ALA A 393 33.64 -0.49 0.31
CA ALA A 393 33.93 -1.53 -0.68
C ALA A 393 34.24 -2.85 0.03
N THR A 394 34.04 -3.96 -0.69
CA THR A 394 34.33 -5.33 -0.25
C THR A 394 35.33 -5.98 -1.17
N ILE A 395 35.95 -7.07 -0.70
CA ILE A 395 36.90 -7.86 -1.49
C ILE A 395 36.28 -9.23 -1.74
N GLU A 396 36.29 -9.65 -2.99
CA GLU A 396 35.81 -10.95 -3.44
C GLU A 396 36.89 -11.67 -4.26
N LEU A 397 36.84 -13.00 -4.25
CA LEU A 397 37.65 -13.85 -5.13
C LEU A 397 36.71 -14.43 -6.20
N GLU A 398 36.93 -14.04 -7.45
CA GLU A 398 36.19 -14.56 -8.59
C GLU A 398 37.05 -15.56 -9.38
N GLU A 399 36.42 -16.64 -9.85
CA GLU A 399 37.03 -17.62 -10.74
C GLU A 399 36.23 -17.68 -12.04
N THR A 400 36.84 -17.24 -13.14
CA THR A 400 36.21 -17.24 -14.47
C THR A 400 37.09 -18.02 -15.44
N GLY A 401 36.59 -19.17 -15.91
CA GLY A 401 37.30 -19.96 -16.94
C GLY A 401 38.64 -20.55 -16.50
N GLY A 402 38.88 -20.69 -15.19
CA GLY A 402 40.15 -21.15 -14.60
C GLY A 402 41.11 -20.03 -14.23
N ASP A 403 40.83 -18.78 -14.62
CA ASP A 403 41.58 -17.61 -14.17
C ASP A 403 40.95 -17.07 -12.87
N ARG A 404 41.79 -16.83 -11.86
CA ARG A 404 41.40 -16.28 -10.57
C ARG A 404 41.68 -14.78 -10.52
N GLN A 405 40.74 -14.02 -9.97
CA GLN A 405 40.86 -12.58 -9.82
C GLN A 405 40.41 -12.14 -8.44
N ILE A 406 41.16 -11.24 -7.83
CA ILE A 406 40.68 -10.46 -6.69
C ILE A 406 39.89 -9.29 -7.24
N VAL A 407 38.67 -9.13 -6.76
CA VAL A 407 37.75 -8.06 -7.16
C VAL A 407 37.44 -7.20 -5.95
N VAL A 408 37.71 -5.90 -6.06
CA VAL A 408 37.25 -4.91 -5.09
C VAL A 408 35.93 -4.35 -5.59
N VAL A 409 34.84 -4.73 -4.91
CA VAL A 409 33.46 -4.40 -5.27
C VAL A 409 33.05 -3.13 -4.52
N PRO A 410 32.83 -2.00 -5.20
CA PRO A 410 32.49 -0.75 -4.56
C PRO A 410 31.00 -0.61 -4.27
N ARG A 411 30.68 0.15 -3.22
CA ARG A 411 29.32 0.60 -2.90
C ARG A 411 29.38 2.10 -2.58
N ILE A 412 28.75 2.89 -3.44
CA ILE A 412 28.67 4.35 -3.32
C ILE A 412 27.19 4.74 -3.36
N ASP A 413 26.65 5.15 -2.22
CA ASP A 413 25.30 5.70 -2.11
C ASP A 413 25.30 7.20 -2.42
N GLU A 414 24.12 7.78 -2.65
CA GLU A 414 23.95 9.24 -2.81
C GLU A 414 24.58 10.02 -1.64
N SER A 415 25.28 11.11 -1.95
CA SER A 415 26.04 11.92 -0.99
C SER A 415 25.16 12.53 0.12
N LEU A 416 25.68 12.53 1.36
CA LEU A 416 25.17 13.36 2.48
C LEU A 416 25.84 14.74 2.55
N LEU A 417 26.81 14.98 1.68
CA LEU A 417 27.56 16.23 1.55
C LEU A 417 27.03 17.07 0.38
N GLY A 418 25.78 16.83 -0.02
CA GLY A 418 25.08 17.57 -1.08
C GLY A 418 25.79 17.50 -2.42
N ASN A 419 26.19 18.65 -2.94
CA ASN A 419 26.88 18.69 -4.24
C ASN A 419 28.30 18.15 -4.17
N ASP A 420 28.96 18.21 -3.01
CA ASP A 420 30.28 17.63 -2.82
C ASP A 420 30.14 16.10 -2.70
N GLY A 421 30.42 15.40 -3.79
CA GLY A 421 30.26 13.95 -3.87
C GLY A 421 31.51 13.20 -3.40
N PRO A 422 31.38 12.29 -2.42
CA PRO A 422 32.41 11.30 -2.15
C PRO A 422 32.70 10.47 -3.41
N ARG A 423 33.99 10.28 -3.68
CA ARG A 423 34.52 9.45 -4.76
C ARG A 423 35.32 8.31 -4.16
N LEU A 424 35.31 7.15 -4.80
CA LEU A 424 36.17 6.04 -4.42
C LEU A 424 37.36 5.93 -5.36
N ALA A 425 38.57 6.03 -4.80
CA ALA A 425 39.84 5.86 -5.51
C ALA A 425 40.50 4.54 -5.12
N PHE A 426 41.04 3.80 -6.09
CA PHE A 426 41.69 2.49 -5.86
C PHE A 426 43.22 2.59 -5.96
N GLY A 427 43.92 2.16 -4.92
CA GLY A 427 45.38 2.20 -4.80
C GLY A 427 46.12 0.90 -5.04
N GLY A 428 45.39 -0.20 -5.18
CA GLY A 428 45.95 -1.53 -5.42
C GLY A 428 45.63 -2.53 -4.31
N VAL A 429 46.06 -3.77 -4.56
CA VAL A 429 45.83 -4.94 -3.72
C VAL A 429 47.18 -5.56 -3.31
N SER A 430 47.28 -6.01 -2.07
CA SER A 430 48.40 -6.79 -1.52
C SER A 430 47.86 -8.12 -1.01
N ILE A 431 48.61 -9.19 -1.26
CA ILE A 431 48.27 -10.58 -0.93
C ILE A 431 49.34 -11.10 0.02
N ASP A 432 48.94 -11.58 1.20
CA ASP A 432 49.81 -12.11 2.26
C ASP A 432 50.97 -11.17 2.65
N GLY A 433 50.73 -9.85 2.55
CA GLY A 433 51.75 -8.82 2.80
C GLY A 433 52.79 -8.66 1.70
N GLY A 434 52.55 -9.22 0.52
CA GLY A 434 53.34 -9.05 -0.70
C GLY A 434 53.26 -7.63 -1.30
N PRO A 435 53.93 -7.40 -2.45
CA PRO A 435 53.93 -6.10 -3.10
C PRO A 435 52.51 -5.67 -3.53
N TRP A 436 52.27 -4.36 -3.51
CA TRP A 436 51.01 -3.79 -3.99
C TRP A 436 50.92 -3.88 -5.51
N SER A 437 49.75 -4.25 -6.03
CA SER A 437 49.43 -4.06 -7.44
C SER A 437 49.39 -2.56 -7.79
N PRO A 438 49.55 -2.19 -9.07
CA PRO A 438 49.26 -0.82 -9.51
C PRO A 438 47.82 -0.41 -9.16
N GLY A 439 47.59 0.87 -8.85
CA GLY A 439 46.25 1.44 -8.63
C GLY A 439 45.52 1.77 -9.93
N ALA A 440 44.26 2.18 -9.82
CA ALA A 440 43.43 2.58 -10.94
C ALA A 440 43.67 4.06 -11.27
N SER A 441 43.77 4.42 -12.55
CA SER A 441 43.92 5.82 -12.97
C SER A 441 42.61 6.62 -12.94
N TRP A 442 41.53 6.03 -12.44
CA TRP A 442 40.20 6.62 -12.34
C TRP A 442 39.63 6.48 -10.92
N ALA A 443 38.68 7.35 -10.58
CA ALA A 443 37.84 7.24 -9.39
C ALA A 443 36.38 7.04 -9.77
N LEU A 444 35.63 6.37 -8.90
CA LEU A 444 34.19 6.13 -9.06
C LEU A 444 33.36 7.13 -8.28
N VAL A 445 32.22 7.52 -8.86
CA VAL A 445 31.14 8.28 -8.18
C VAL A 445 29.87 7.44 -8.10
N HIS A 446 28.90 7.88 -7.29
CA HIS A 446 27.58 7.22 -7.18
C HIS A 446 26.95 6.96 -8.55
N GLN A 447 27.03 7.93 -9.46
CA GLN A 447 26.45 7.86 -10.81
C GLN A 447 27.07 6.77 -11.69
N ASP A 448 28.28 6.29 -11.37
CA ASP A 448 28.91 5.20 -12.11
C ASP A 448 28.31 3.85 -11.73
N LEU A 449 27.75 3.71 -10.53
CA LEU A 449 27.21 2.45 -10.00
C LEU A 449 25.68 2.39 -10.06
N ASP A 450 25.01 3.52 -10.07
CA ASP A 450 23.55 3.59 -10.11
C ASP A 450 23.00 3.41 -11.55
N GLU A 451 22.15 2.39 -11.74
CA GLU A 451 21.59 2.03 -13.05
C GLU A 451 20.78 3.17 -13.70
N PHE A 452 20.04 3.93 -12.89
CA PHE A 452 19.25 5.06 -13.39
C PHE A 452 20.17 6.14 -13.95
N TRP A 453 21.20 6.54 -13.22
CA TRP A 453 22.16 7.54 -13.68
C TRP A 453 22.94 7.08 -14.91
N ARG A 454 23.40 5.84 -14.96
CA ARG A 454 24.12 5.31 -16.13
C ARG A 454 23.29 5.32 -17.40
N THR A 455 21.98 5.11 -17.30
CA THR A 455 21.08 5.04 -18.47
C THR A 455 20.49 6.38 -18.89
N GLN A 456 20.33 7.34 -17.95
CA GLN A 456 19.63 8.61 -18.20
C GLN A 456 20.53 9.84 -18.15
N SER A 457 21.72 9.76 -17.57
CA SER A 457 22.58 10.94 -17.39
C SER A 457 23.04 11.51 -18.73
N THR A 458 22.84 12.81 -18.90
CA THR A 458 23.44 13.59 -20.00
C THR A 458 24.67 14.38 -19.54
N VAL A 459 24.97 14.34 -18.23
CA VAL A 459 25.99 15.17 -17.58
C VAL A 459 27.32 14.42 -17.47
N LEU A 460 27.28 13.10 -17.25
CA LEU A 460 28.48 12.27 -17.10
C LEU A 460 28.37 11.03 -18.00
N ALA A 461 29.30 10.88 -18.94
CA ALA A 461 29.34 9.72 -19.84
C ALA A 461 29.69 8.45 -19.04
N PRO A 462 28.93 7.34 -19.11
CA PRO A 462 29.14 6.18 -18.25
C PRO A 462 30.52 5.55 -18.43
N LEU A 463 31.12 5.06 -17.34
CA LEU A 463 32.34 4.26 -17.43
C LEU A 463 32.05 2.89 -18.08
N PRO A 464 33.05 2.30 -18.76
CA PRO A 464 33.02 0.90 -19.18
C PRO A 464 32.74 -0.05 -18.01
N GLU A 465 32.07 -1.18 -18.28
CA GLU A 465 31.74 -2.19 -17.25
C GLU A 465 32.99 -2.71 -16.51
N ASP A 466 34.11 -2.84 -17.21
CA ASP A 466 35.39 -3.31 -16.64
C ASP A 466 36.08 -2.27 -15.72
N GLN A 467 35.53 -1.07 -15.61
CA GLN A 467 36.04 0.00 -14.74
C GLN A 467 35.14 0.25 -13.53
N LEU A 468 33.98 -0.40 -13.43
CA LEU A 468 33.06 -0.26 -12.29
C LEU A 468 33.56 -0.99 -11.05
N GLU A 469 34.49 -1.90 -11.22
CA GLU A 469 35.14 -2.68 -10.17
C GLU A 469 36.65 -2.66 -10.39
N PHE A 470 37.42 -2.85 -9.32
CA PHE A 470 38.87 -2.96 -9.43
C PHE A 470 39.30 -4.41 -9.37
N ARG A 471 39.86 -4.91 -10.48
CA ARG A 471 40.17 -6.33 -10.69
C ARG A 471 41.67 -6.55 -10.82
N VAL A 472 42.21 -7.48 -10.03
CA VAL A 472 43.62 -7.87 -10.06
C VAL A 472 43.72 -9.37 -10.33
N PRO A 473 44.34 -9.80 -11.45
CA PRO A 473 44.56 -11.22 -11.71
C PRO A 473 45.56 -11.80 -10.70
N VAL A 474 45.28 -12.99 -10.20
CA VAL A 474 46.08 -13.64 -9.16
C VAL A 474 46.31 -15.12 -9.46
N ASP A 475 47.48 -15.60 -9.05
CA ASP A 475 47.84 -17.02 -9.04
C ASP A 475 48.11 -17.39 -7.57
N LEU A 476 47.11 -18.01 -6.94
CA LEU A 476 47.12 -18.36 -5.52
C LEU A 476 47.10 -19.87 -5.33
N ASP A 477 47.95 -20.36 -4.44
CA ASP A 477 47.94 -21.75 -4.01
C ASP A 477 46.63 -22.10 -3.26
N PRO A 478 46.24 -23.38 -3.19
CA PRO A 478 45.09 -23.76 -2.36
C PRO A 478 45.31 -23.45 -0.87
N GLY A 479 44.31 -22.84 -0.23
CA GLY A 479 44.32 -22.46 1.18
C GLY A 479 43.87 -21.01 1.47
N PRO A 480 43.98 -20.57 2.74
CA PRO A 480 43.60 -19.22 3.14
C PRO A 480 44.67 -18.18 2.76
N HIS A 481 44.23 -17.08 2.16
CA HIS A 481 45.06 -15.93 1.82
C HIS A 481 44.52 -14.64 2.44
N GLU A 482 45.40 -13.82 3.01
CA GLU A 482 45.04 -12.48 3.49
C GLU A 482 45.16 -11.47 2.34
N ILE A 483 44.03 -10.88 1.96
CA ILE A 483 43.96 -9.88 0.91
C ILE A 483 43.71 -8.52 1.54
N ARG A 484 44.53 -7.52 1.18
CA ARG A 484 44.37 -6.13 1.57
C ARG A 484 44.18 -5.27 0.34
N ALA A 485 43.16 -4.42 0.34
CA ALA A 485 42.95 -3.40 -0.69
C ALA A 485 43.15 -2.02 -0.06
N ARG A 486 43.93 -1.17 -0.75
CA ARG A 486 44.10 0.23 -0.37
C ARG A 486 43.16 1.08 -1.21
N CYS A 487 42.20 1.70 -0.56
CA CYS A 487 41.26 2.62 -1.21
C CYS A 487 41.22 3.96 -0.46
N TRP A 488 40.71 4.99 -1.12
CA TRP A 488 40.45 6.29 -0.50
C TRP A 488 39.07 6.80 -0.86
N ILE A 489 38.46 7.49 0.09
CA ILE A 489 37.28 8.31 -0.16
C ILE A 489 37.77 9.73 -0.38
N VAL A 490 37.51 10.28 -1.57
CA VAL A 490 37.98 11.61 -1.96
C VAL A 490 36.78 12.54 -2.13
N VAL A 491 36.82 13.69 -1.45
CA VAL A 491 35.84 14.76 -1.57
C VAL A 491 36.53 15.95 -2.24
N ASP A 492 36.30 16.12 -3.55
CA ASP A 492 36.89 17.19 -4.35
C ASP A 492 35.82 17.84 -5.25
N GLY A 493 34.98 18.67 -4.64
CA GLY A 493 33.95 19.42 -5.34
C GLY A 493 32.84 18.56 -5.97
N PRO A 494 32.15 19.09 -7.00
CA PRO A 494 30.86 18.57 -7.42
C PRO A 494 30.88 17.11 -7.90
N PHE A 495 29.92 16.31 -7.45
CA PHE A 495 29.83 14.86 -7.72
C PHE A 495 29.79 14.47 -9.21
N TRP A 496 29.51 15.41 -10.12
CA TRP A 496 29.44 15.17 -11.56
C TRP A 496 30.80 15.27 -12.29
N ASN A 497 31.91 15.44 -11.57
CA ASN A 497 33.26 15.42 -12.16
C ASN A 497 34.05 14.20 -11.68
N ARG A 498 34.59 13.41 -12.62
CA ARG A 498 35.54 12.33 -12.30
C ARG A 498 36.92 12.89 -12.02
N LEU A 499 37.62 12.21 -11.11
CA LEU A 499 39.03 12.43 -10.85
C LEU A 499 39.84 11.45 -11.69
N GLU A 500 40.73 11.98 -12.51
CA GLU A 500 41.84 11.21 -13.06
C GLU A 500 42.95 11.17 -12.00
N LEU A 501 43.44 9.98 -11.70
CA LEU A 501 44.43 9.75 -10.65
C LEU A 501 45.79 9.49 -11.27
N THR A 502 46.79 10.20 -10.75
CA THR A 502 48.21 9.89 -10.97
C THR A 502 48.81 9.35 -9.68
N PHE A 503 49.77 8.44 -9.79
CA PHE A 503 50.44 7.85 -8.63
C PHE A 503 51.89 8.34 -8.56
N ASP A 504 52.37 8.58 -7.35
CA ASP A 504 53.78 8.89 -7.09
C ASP A 504 54.65 7.62 -7.21
N ALA A 505 55.96 7.79 -7.01
CA ALA A 505 56.93 6.69 -7.10
C ALA A 505 56.71 5.59 -6.05
N ASP A 506 55.99 5.90 -4.97
CA ASP A 506 55.67 5.00 -3.86
C ASP A 506 54.27 4.37 -4.02
N GLY A 507 53.57 4.66 -5.13
CA GLY A 507 52.24 4.14 -5.43
C GLY A 507 51.11 4.83 -4.65
N ASN A 508 51.34 6.03 -4.12
CA ASN A 508 50.27 6.84 -3.52
C ASN A 508 49.60 7.72 -4.58
N PRO A 509 48.27 7.84 -4.58
CA PRO A 509 47.56 8.75 -5.47
C PRO A 509 47.91 10.20 -5.13
N GLN A 510 48.03 11.02 -6.17
CA GLN A 510 48.20 12.45 -6.06
C GLN A 510 46.85 13.12 -6.22
N PHE A 511 46.28 13.57 -5.10
CA PHE A 511 45.02 14.31 -5.10
C PHE A 511 45.24 15.82 -5.33
N PRO A 512 44.26 16.53 -5.90
CA PRO A 512 44.28 17.98 -5.94
C PRO A 512 44.43 18.59 -4.55
N ALA A 513 45.13 19.72 -4.44
CA ALA A 513 45.46 20.33 -3.14
C ALA A 513 44.24 20.75 -2.30
N GLN A 514 43.09 20.96 -2.95
CA GLN A 514 41.81 21.29 -2.32
C GLN A 514 40.96 20.07 -1.95
N ALA A 515 41.37 18.86 -2.36
CA ALA A 515 40.64 17.65 -2.06
C ALA A 515 40.84 17.25 -0.59
N THR A 516 39.77 16.74 0.03
CA THR A 516 39.87 16.04 1.31
C THR A 516 39.81 14.55 1.06
N ASP A 517 40.83 13.82 1.50
CA ASP A 517 40.92 12.37 1.34
C ASP A 517 40.89 11.62 2.68
N TYR A 518 40.24 10.46 2.67
CA TYR A 518 40.12 9.59 3.82
C TYR A 518 40.56 8.17 3.43
N ASP A 519 41.51 7.60 4.17
CA ASP A 519 41.93 6.21 3.98
C ASP A 519 40.73 5.27 4.20
N LEU A 520 40.52 4.32 3.28
CA LEU A 520 39.56 3.24 3.38
C LEU A 520 40.30 1.89 3.24
N PRO A 521 41.01 1.45 4.30
CA PRO A 521 41.68 0.16 4.29
C PRO A 521 40.66 -0.96 4.38
N ILE A 522 40.72 -1.91 3.46
CA ILE A 522 39.83 -3.07 3.43
C ILE A 522 40.70 -4.33 3.46
N SER A 523 40.31 -5.30 4.28
CA SER A 523 41.00 -6.58 4.37
C SER A 523 39.99 -7.72 4.44
N ALA A 524 40.29 -8.81 3.74
CA ALA A 524 39.50 -10.02 3.78
C ALA A 524 40.41 -11.24 3.76
N THR A 525 39.97 -12.34 4.37
CA THR A 525 40.57 -13.65 4.17
C THR A 525 39.75 -14.38 3.11
N VAL A 526 40.39 -14.78 2.02
CA VAL A 526 39.78 -15.58 0.96
C VAL A 526 40.29 -17.00 1.04
N GLU A 527 39.41 -17.98 0.87
CA GLU A 527 39.77 -19.39 0.84
C GLU A 527 39.83 -19.84 -0.62
N VAL A 528 41.00 -20.35 -1.03
CA VAL A 528 41.23 -20.87 -2.37
C VAL A 528 41.04 -22.39 -2.33
N PRO A 529 40.10 -22.95 -3.12
CA PRO A 529 39.75 -24.38 -3.09
C PRO A 529 40.83 -25.30 -3.66
#